data_AF-A0A2J4PVT6-F1
#
_entry.id   AF-A0A2J4PVT6-F1
#
_cell.length_a   1.000
_cell.length_b   1.000
_cell.length_c   1.000
_cell.angle_alpha   90.00
_cell.angle_beta   90.00
_cell.angle_gamma   90.00
#
_symmetry.space_group_name_H-M   'P 1'
#
loop_
_entity.id
_entity.type
_entity.pdbx_description
1 polymer ?
#
loop_
_entity_poly.entity_id
_entity_poly.type
_entity_poly.pdbx_seq_one_letter_code
_entity_poly.pdbx_strand_id
1 'polypeptide(L)'
;LNPILAIPFIITPLVTGSIGYFATAAGFAGKAVVMVPWTTPPLINAWLSTAGSMGAVVTQLICILTAVLIYLPFVKIASRRAENAQRQAENEQASQQI
;
A
#
# COMPACT_ATOMS: atom_id res chain seq x y z
N LEU A 1 17.04 -5.51 -0.38
CA LEU A 1 15.62 -5.19 -0.69
C LEU A 1 14.89 -6.49 -0.96
N ASN A 2 13.72 -6.74 -0.36
CA ASN A 2 12.96 -7.96 -0.62
C ASN A 2 12.29 -7.86 -2.01
N PRO A 3 12.75 -8.62 -3.02
CA PRO A 3 12.23 -8.49 -4.39
C PRO A 3 10.74 -8.83 -4.49
N ILE A 4 10.22 -9.63 -3.56
CA ILE A 4 8.80 -10.02 -3.49
C ILE A 4 7.92 -8.81 -3.19
N LEU A 5 8.42 -7.86 -2.38
CA LEU A 5 7.71 -6.63 -2.06
C LEU A 5 7.87 -5.53 -3.11
N ALA A 6 8.78 -5.69 -4.08
CA ALA A 6 8.92 -4.75 -5.19
C ALA A 6 7.69 -4.75 -6.10
N ILE A 7 7.07 -5.93 -6.31
CA ILE A 7 5.86 -6.08 -7.13
C ILE A 7 4.68 -5.26 -6.56
N PRO A 8 4.23 -5.46 -5.30
CA PRO A 8 3.14 -4.66 -4.75
C PRO A 8 3.52 -3.19 -4.61
N PHE A 9 4.80 -2.84 -4.41
CA PHE A 9 5.25 -1.44 -4.34
C PHE A 9 5.04 -0.68 -5.66
N ILE A 10 5.17 -1.34 -6.81
CA ILE A 10 4.95 -0.72 -8.12
C ILE A 10 3.46 -0.79 -8.51
N ILE A 11 2.81 -1.93 -8.31
CA ILE A 11 1.42 -2.14 -8.74
C ILE A 11 0.43 -1.33 -7.90
N THR A 12 0.66 -1.22 -6.59
CA THR A 12 -0.25 -0.49 -5.69
C THR A 12 -0.47 0.97 -6.11
N PRO A 13 0.57 1.82 -6.30
CA PRO A 13 0.37 3.20 -6.71
C PRO A 13 -0.24 3.34 -8.11
N LEU A 14 -0.01 2.39 -9.03
CA LEU A 14 -0.67 2.39 -10.34
C LEU A 14 -2.17 2.15 -10.20
N VAL A 15 -2.57 1.19 -9.37
CA VAL A 15 -3.99 0.88 -9.12
C VAL A 15 -4.67 2.01 -8.36
N THR A 16 -4.10 2.47 -7.24
CA THR A 16 -4.71 3.53 -6.42
C THR A 16 -4.70 4.88 -7.13
N GLY A 17 -3.67 5.16 -7.94
CA GLY A 17 -3.63 6.34 -8.81
C GLY A 17 -4.72 6.30 -9.88
N SER A 18 -4.98 5.14 -10.47
CA SER A 18 -6.08 4.96 -11.43
C SER A 18 -7.44 5.18 -10.76
N ILE A 19 -7.66 4.61 -9.57
CA ILE A 19 -8.88 4.82 -8.78
C ILE A 19 -9.08 6.31 -8.49
N GLY A 20 -8.05 7.00 -8.01
CA GLY A 20 -8.09 8.44 -7.74
C GLY A 20 -8.42 9.25 -8.99
N TYR A 21 -7.77 8.95 -10.12
CA TYR A 21 -8.02 9.62 -11.39
C TYR A 21 -9.47 9.48 -11.84
N PHE A 22 -10.01 8.25 -11.88
CA PHE A 22 -11.39 8.03 -12.31
C PHE A 22 -12.41 8.60 -11.34
N ALA A 23 -12.16 8.54 -10.03
CA ALA A 23 -13.03 9.14 -9.02
C ALA A 23 -13.11 10.67 -9.19
N THR A 24 -11.98 11.33 -9.46
CA THR A 24 -11.95 12.77 -9.72
C THR A 24 -12.53 13.11 -11.10
N ALA A 25 -12.24 12.34 -12.14
CA ALA A 25 -12.75 12.56 -13.49
C ALA A 25 -14.27 12.37 -13.58
N ALA A 26 -14.83 11.42 -12.85
CA ALA A 26 -16.28 11.20 -12.74
C ALA A 26 -16.99 12.26 -11.87
N GLY A 27 -16.27 13.17 -11.23
CA GLY A 27 -16.82 14.18 -10.32
C GLY A 27 -17.22 13.65 -8.93
N PHE A 28 -16.93 12.37 -8.63
CA PHE A 28 -17.19 11.79 -7.31
C PHE A 28 -16.25 12.37 -6.25
N ALA A 29 -14.94 12.42 -6.53
CA ALA A 29 -13.94 13.03 -5.66
C ALA A 29 -13.63 14.47 -6.08
N GLY A 30 -13.52 15.38 -5.11
CA GLY A 30 -13.07 16.75 -5.36
C GLY A 30 -11.64 16.79 -5.90
N LYS A 31 -11.33 17.84 -6.68
CA LYS A 31 -9.96 18.10 -7.15
C LYS A 31 -9.14 18.67 -6.00
N ALA A 32 -7.85 18.34 -5.95
CA ALA A 32 -6.93 18.96 -5.00
C ALA A 32 -6.76 20.45 -5.34
N VAL A 33 -7.06 21.31 -4.39
CA VAL A 33 -7.00 22.78 -4.50
C VAL A 33 -6.01 23.40 -3.52
N VAL A 34 -5.57 22.65 -2.50
CA VAL A 34 -4.55 23.07 -1.54
C VAL A 34 -3.48 21.99 -1.42
N MET A 35 -2.21 22.40 -1.40
CA MET A 35 -1.08 21.52 -1.11
C MET A 35 -0.98 21.34 0.40
N VAL A 36 -1.23 20.12 0.86
CA VAL A 36 -1.20 19.74 2.27
C VAL A 36 0.10 18.97 2.53
N PRO A 37 0.78 19.16 3.68
CA PRO A 37 1.98 18.39 4.02
C PRO A 37 1.74 16.88 3.96
N TRP A 38 2.70 16.14 3.39
CA TRP A 38 2.61 14.69 3.21
C TRP A 38 2.54 13.90 4.52
N THR A 39 2.95 14.49 5.64
CA THR A 39 2.85 13.92 6.98
C THR A 39 1.43 13.96 7.56
N THR A 40 0.50 14.63 6.89
CA THR A 40 -0.91 14.70 7.30
C THR A 40 -1.57 13.33 7.14
N PRO A 41 -2.34 12.84 8.14
CA PRO A 41 -3.02 11.55 8.05
C PRO A 41 -3.87 11.44 6.78
N PRO A 42 -3.83 10.31 6.04
CA PRO A 42 -4.36 10.24 4.67
C PRO A 42 -5.83 10.66 4.50
N LEU A 43 -6.71 10.23 5.42
CA LEU A 43 -8.13 10.57 5.35
C LEU A 43 -8.38 12.08 5.57
N ILE A 44 -7.65 12.68 6.51
CA ILE A 44 -7.73 14.12 6.79
C ILE A 44 -7.13 14.90 5.61
N ASN A 45 -6.01 14.42 5.07
CA ASN A 45 -5.35 15.00 3.91
C ASN A 45 -6.30 15.04 2.69
N ALA A 46 -7.00 13.95 2.40
CA ALA A 46 -7.98 13.90 1.31
C ALA A 46 -9.10 14.94 1.47
N TRP A 47 -9.57 15.18 2.70
CA TRP A 47 -10.60 16.18 2.98
C TRP A 47 -10.06 17.62 2.85
N LEU A 48 -8.91 17.91 3.48
CA LEU A 48 -8.29 19.25 3.48
C LEU A 48 -7.85 19.67 2.08
N SER A 49 -7.18 18.77 1.36
CA SER A 49 -6.64 19.07 0.02
C SER A 49 -7.73 19.37 -1.00
N THR A 50 -8.96 18.89 -0.79
CA THR A 50 -10.08 19.02 -1.73
C THR A 50 -11.15 20.02 -1.27
N ALA A 51 -10.82 20.92 -0.34
CA ALA A 51 -11.75 21.90 0.23
C ALA A 51 -13.04 21.28 0.81
N GLY A 52 -12.92 20.09 1.39
CA GLY A 52 -13.99 19.46 2.15
C GLY A 52 -14.78 18.37 1.42
N SER A 53 -14.27 17.83 0.31
CA SER A 53 -14.98 16.79 -0.45
C SER A 53 -15.09 15.47 0.32
N MET A 54 -16.32 15.06 0.67
CA MET A 54 -16.58 13.74 1.25
C MET A 54 -16.25 12.60 0.28
N GLY A 55 -16.47 12.78 -1.02
CA GLY A 55 -16.14 11.77 -2.02
C GLY A 55 -14.63 11.52 -2.14
N ALA A 56 -13.80 12.54 -1.89
CA ALA A 56 -12.35 12.36 -1.80
C ALA A 56 -11.95 11.50 -0.59
N VAL A 57 -12.60 11.68 0.57
CA VAL A 57 -12.37 10.85 1.77
C VAL A 57 -12.77 9.39 1.53
N VAL A 58 -13.92 9.16 0.89
CA VAL A 58 -14.37 7.80 0.54
C VAL A 58 -13.41 7.16 -0.47
N THR A 59 -12.98 7.91 -1.49
CA THR A 59 -11.99 7.44 -2.46
C THR A 59 -10.67 7.07 -1.78
N GLN A 60 -10.21 7.89 -0.84
CA GLN A 60 -9.00 7.62 -0.05
C GLN A 60 -9.14 6.34 0.78
N LEU A 61 -10.31 6.11 1.39
CA LEU A 61 -10.60 4.86 2.11
C LEU A 61 -10.55 3.64 1.18
N ILE A 62 -11.15 3.73 0.00
CA ILE A 62 -11.10 2.68 -1.03
C ILE A 62 -9.65 2.42 -1.46
N CYS A 63 -8.84 3.46 -1.66
CA CYS A 63 -7.42 3.32 -1.99
C CYS A 63 -6.63 2.61 -0.89
N ILE A 64 -6.87 2.92 0.39
CA ILE A 64 -6.23 2.25 1.53
C ILE A 64 -6.63 0.77 1.57
N LEU A 65 -7.92 0.46 1.46
CA LEU A 65 -8.40 -0.92 1.44
C LEU A 65 -7.81 -1.71 0.27
N THR A 66 -7.77 -1.11 -0.92
CA THR A 66 -7.17 -1.72 -2.11
C THR A 66 -5.68 -1.97 -1.92
N ALA A 67 -4.94 -1.01 -1.35
CA ALA A 67 -3.53 -1.17 -1.05
C ALA A 67 -3.29 -2.32 -0.06
N VAL A 68 -4.10 -2.43 0.99
CA VAL A 68 -4.03 -3.55 1.95
C VAL A 68 -4.29 -4.87 1.24
N LEU A 69 -5.36 -4.97 0.45
CA LEU A 69 -5.71 -6.19 -0.30
C LEU A 69 -4.61 -6.62 -1.28
N ILE A 70 -3.97 -5.67 -1.96
CA ILE A 70 -2.84 -5.94 -2.85
C ILE A 70 -1.63 -6.41 -2.04
N TYR A 71 -1.30 -5.76 -0.93
CA TYR A 71 -0.10 -6.10 -0.15
C TYR A 71 -0.19 -7.41 0.63
N LEU A 72 -1.37 -7.74 1.16
CA LEU A 72 -1.59 -8.92 2.01
C LEU A 72 -1.00 -10.24 1.46
N PRO A 73 -1.26 -10.65 0.20
CA PRO A 73 -0.69 -11.89 -0.33
C PRO A 73 0.84 -11.86 -0.40
N PHE A 74 1.44 -10.74 -0.80
CA PHE A 74 2.90 -10.62 -0.93
C PHE A 74 3.59 -10.60 0.42
N VAL A 75 3.00 -9.94 1.41
CA VAL A 75 3.51 -9.97 2.80
C VAL A 75 3.49 -11.40 3.33
N LYS A 76 2.39 -12.14 3.13
CA LYS A 76 2.30 -13.55 3.55
C LYS A 76 3.36 -14.43 2.89
N ILE A 77 3.65 -14.23 1.60
CA ILE A 77 4.70 -14.98 0.88
C ILE A 77 6.09 -14.58 1.40
N ALA A 78 6.34 -13.29 1.59
CA ALA A 78 7.61 -12.78 2.11
C ALA A 78 7.91 -13.33 3.51
N SER A 79 6.92 -13.34 4.41
CA SER A 79 7.06 -13.91 5.76
C SER A 79 7.39 -15.39 5.73
N ARG A 80 6.71 -16.19 4.90
CA ARG A 80 6.99 -17.63 4.75
C ARG A 80 8.40 -17.90 4.23
N ARG A 81 8.88 -17.10 3.28
CA ARG A 81 10.26 -17.24 2.77
C ARG A 81 11.30 -16.91 3.82
N ALA A 82 11.06 -15.87 4.62
CA ALA A 82 11.95 -15.51 5.72
C ALA A 82 12.04 -16.63 6.76
N GLU A 83 10.89 -17.20 7.16
CA GLU A 83 10.83 -18.33 8.10
C GLU A 83 11.57 -19.56 7.55
N ASN A 84 11.35 -19.92 6.28
CA ASN A 84 12.03 -21.07 5.66
C ASN A 84 13.55 -20.87 5.58
N ALA A 85 14.00 -19.65 5.25
CA ALA A 85 15.43 -19.34 5.19
C ALA A 85 16.09 -19.44 6.58
N GLN A 86 15.40 -19.03 7.65
CA GLN A 86 15.87 -19.20 9.02
C GLN A 86 16.00 -20.69 9.39
N ARG A 87 14.98 -21.50 9.08
CA ARG A 87 14.99 -22.95 9.36
C ARG A 87 16.08 -23.69 8.59
N GLN A 88 16.38 -23.27 7.37
CA GLN A 88 17.49 -23.83 6.59
C GLN A 88 18.84 -23.49 7.22
N ALA A 89 19.04 -22.23 7.63
CA ALA A 89 20.28 -21.82 8.30
C ALA A 89 20.50 -22.57 9.63
N GLU A 90 19.45 -22.81 10.42
CA GLU A 90 19.52 -23.61 11.65
C GLU A 90 19.90 -25.08 11.38
N ASN A 91 19.29 -25.70 10.36
CA ASN A 91 19.59 -27.09 9.99
C ASN A 91 21.02 -27.27 9.45
N GLU A 92 21.52 -26.30 8.67
CA GLU A 92 22.90 -26.29 8.19
C GLU A 92 23.90 -26.17 9.35
N GLN A 93 23.61 -25.32 10.34
CA GLN A 93 24.44 -25.21 11.55
C GLN A 93 24.43 -26.49 12.38
N ALA A 94 23.27 -27.12 12.56
CA ALA A 94 23.16 -28.39 13.29
C ALA A 94 23.92 -29.54 12.58
N SER A 95 23.92 -29.56 11.24
CA SER A 95 24.62 -30.58 10.44
C SER A 95 26.14 -30.42 10.45
N GLN A 96 26.66 -29.21 10.69
CA GLN A 96 28.09 -28.94 10.80
C GLN A 96 28.68 -29.25 12.19
N GLN A 97 27.84 -29.50 13.19
CA GLN A 97 28.24 -29.79 14.57
C GLN A 97 28.33 -31.29 14.90
N ILE A 98 27.98 -32.18 13.95
CA ILE A 98 28.05 -33.64 14.05
C ILE A 98 29.20 -34.14 13.16
#